data_AF-V4LGJ0-F1
#
_entry.id   AF-V4LGJ0-F1
#
_cell.length_a   1.000
_cell.length_b   1.000
_cell.length_c   1.000
_cell.angle_alpha   90.00
_cell.angle_beta   90.00
_cell.angle_gamma   90.00
#
_symmetry.space_group_name_H-M   'P 1'
#
loop_
_entity.id
_entity.type
_entity.pdbx_description
1 polymer ?
#
loop_
_entity_poly.entity_id
_entity_poly.type
_entity_poly.pdbx_seq_one_letter_code
_entity_poly.pdbx_strand_id
1 'polypeptide(L)'
;ANALGRQDSVVTPHPLYQGLADSDQARFAAYRRLFEGMLSAELLQRFRECTNGGFVLGSPKFEWQIAAMLGRRIWKGAPGRPLKEIDADAQGELAL
;
A
#
# COMPACT_ATOMS: atom_id res chain seq x y z
N ALA A 1 16.67 -17.84 12.66
CA ALA A 1 16.52 -16.42 13.07
C ALA A 1 16.91 -15.49 11.91
N ASN A 2 16.08 -14.50 11.61
CA ASN A 2 16.31 -13.50 10.55
C ASN A 2 16.88 -12.19 11.12
N ALA A 3 16.47 -11.04 10.58
CA ALA A 3 16.94 -9.68 10.91
C ALA A 3 17.12 -9.35 12.40
N LEU A 4 16.20 -9.79 13.27
CA LEU A 4 16.17 -9.44 14.69
C LEU A 4 16.71 -10.55 15.59
N GLY A 5 17.27 -11.63 15.03
CA GLY A 5 17.80 -12.73 15.83
C GLY A 5 16.73 -13.58 16.55
N ARG A 6 15.42 -13.30 16.36
CA ARG A 6 14.35 -14.13 16.94
C ARG A 6 14.37 -15.54 16.36
N GLN A 7 14.44 -16.52 17.25
CA GLN A 7 14.28 -17.92 16.89
C GLN A 7 12.80 -18.22 16.68
N ASP A 8 12.53 -19.03 15.67
CA ASP A 8 11.20 -19.49 15.30
C ASP A 8 11.36 -20.94 14.82
N SER A 9 10.60 -21.86 15.42
CA SER A 9 10.72 -23.30 15.18
C SER A 9 10.23 -23.72 13.80
N VAL A 10 9.41 -22.91 13.13
CA VAL A 10 8.92 -23.21 11.77
C VAL A 10 9.78 -22.58 10.67
N VAL A 11 10.80 -21.79 11.04
CA VAL A 11 11.64 -21.07 10.07
C VAL A 11 12.97 -21.79 9.87
N THR A 12 13.15 -22.36 8.68
CA THR A 12 14.45 -22.89 8.23
C THR A 12 15.19 -21.84 7.38
N PRO A 13 16.42 -21.42 7.75
CA PRO A 13 17.13 -20.39 6.99
C PRO A 13 17.53 -20.87 5.60
N HIS A 14 17.16 -20.11 4.56
CA HIS A 14 17.51 -20.39 3.17
C HIS A 14 19.02 -20.19 2.90
N PRO A 15 19.67 -20.94 1.99
CA PRO A 15 21.09 -20.76 1.67
C PRO A 15 21.48 -19.33 1.27
N LEU A 16 20.66 -18.64 0.47
CA LEU A 16 20.89 -17.23 0.11
C LEU A 16 20.95 -16.30 1.34
N TYR A 17 20.14 -16.58 2.35
CA TYR A 17 20.18 -15.83 3.60
C TYR A 17 21.45 -16.15 4.38
N GLN A 18 21.81 -17.44 4.48
CA GLN A 18 23.03 -17.89 5.15
C GLN A 18 24.29 -17.28 4.51
N GLY A 19 24.30 -17.14 3.18
CA GLY A 19 25.39 -16.54 2.41
C GLY A 19 25.54 -15.02 2.54
N LEU A 20 24.68 -14.33 3.30
CA LEU A 20 24.82 -12.88 3.50
C LEU A 20 26.02 -12.50 4.37
N ALA A 21 26.43 -13.38 5.30
CA ALA A 21 27.66 -13.25 6.08
C ALA A 21 27.94 -14.53 6.88
N ASP A 22 29.20 -14.73 7.25
CA ASP A 22 29.67 -15.92 7.97
C ASP A 22 29.15 -15.99 9.41
N SER A 23 29.09 -14.86 10.12
CA SER A 23 28.59 -14.81 11.50
C SER A 23 27.11 -14.40 11.57
N ASP A 24 26.39 -14.95 12.55
CA ASP A 24 24.98 -14.63 12.80
C ASP A 24 24.73 -13.13 12.91
N GLN A 25 25.56 -12.43 13.69
CA GLN A 25 25.36 -11.01 13.97
C GLN A 25 25.63 -10.14 12.74
N ALA A 26 26.66 -10.49 11.94
CA ALA A 26 26.92 -9.84 10.67
C ALA A 26 25.81 -10.13 9.65
N ARG A 27 25.28 -11.35 9.64
CA ARG A 27 24.18 -11.75 8.76
C ARG A 27 22.89 -11.01 9.08
N PHE A 28 22.56 -10.84 10.36
CA PHE A 28 21.41 -10.03 10.78
C PHE A 28 21.56 -8.57 10.34
N ALA A 29 22.76 -7.99 10.48
CA ALA A 29 23.04 -6.63 10.04
C ALA A 29 22.97 -6.50 8.51
N ALA A 30 23.58 -7.41 7.77
CA ALA A 30 23.52 -7.45 6.30
C ALA A 30 22.07 -7.56 5.80
N TYR A 31 21.26 -8.41 6.42
CA TYR A 31 19.85 -8.53 6.08
C TYR A 31 19.07 -7.24 6.35
N ARG A 32 19.29 -6.56 7.49
CA ARG A 32 18.63 -5.27 7.78
C ARG A 32 19.02 -4.19 6.77
N ARG A 33 20.29 -4.13 6.38
CA ARG A 33 20.82 -3.18 5.38
C ARG A 33 20.12 -3.28 4.04
N LEU A 34 19.64 -4.46 3.64
CA LEU A 34 18.84 -4.59 2.43
C LEU A 34 17.62 -3.66 2.45
N PHE A 35 17.08 -3.35 3.63
CA PHE A 35 15.89 -2.52 3.81
C PHE A 35 16.20 -1.09 4.30
N GLU A 36 17.47 -0.78 4.57
CA GLU A 36 17.90 0.58 4.96
C GLU A 36 17.84 1.49 3.73
N GLY A 37 16.77 2.28 3.60
CA GLY A 37 16.61 3.31 2.56
C GLY A 37 15.57 3.03 1.48
N MET A 38 14.74 2.00 1.63
CA MET A 38 13.95 1.54 0.47
C MET A 38 12.57 2.17 0.30
N LEU A 39 11.97 2.82 1.30
CA LEU A 39 10.58 3.28 1.19
C LEU A 39 10.37 4.66 1.81
N SER A 40 9.93 5.61 0.99
CA SER A 40 9.48 6.92 1.48
C SER A 40 8.19 6.76 2.30
N ALA A 41 7.92 7.73 3.17
CA ALA A 41 6.70 7.71 4.00
C ALA A 41 5.43 7.71 3.12
N GLU A 42 5.47 8.41 2.00
CA GLU A 42 4.38 8.50 1.02
C GLU A 42 4.13 7.14 0.36
N LEU A 43 5.20 6.44 -0.04
CA LEU A 43 5.08 5.12 -0.64
C LEU A 43 4.53 4.11 0.38
N LEU A 44 5.01 4.13 1.63
CA LEU A 44 4.45 3.31 2.72
C LEU A 44 2.98 3.60 2.96
N GLN A 45 2.58 4.87 2.94
CA GLN A 45 1.19 5.26 3.08
C GLN A 45 0.33 4.71 1.95
N ARG A 46 0.83 4.79 0.71
CA ARG A 46 0.15 4.21 -0.47
C ARG A 46 -0.01 2.68 -0.34
N PHE A 47 1.02 1.97 0.12
CA PHE A 47 0.91 0.53 0.40
C PHE A 47 -0.22 0.22 1.40
N ARG A 48 -0.30 0.98 2.50
CA ARG A 48 -1.34 0.79 3.54
C ARG A 48 -2.73 1.06 2.99
N GLU A 49 -2.91 2.15 2.26
CA GLU A 49 -4.21 2.50 1.67
C GLU A 49 -4.69 1.47 0.66
N CYS A 50 -3.80 1.01 -0.22
CA CYS A 50 -4.14 -0.02 -1.20
C CYS A 50 -4.47 -1.36 -0.52
N THR A 51 -3.63 -1.80 0.43
CA THR A 51 -3.80 -3.07 1.13
C THR A 51 -5.09 -3.09 1.96
N ASN A 52 -5.32 -2.06 2.77
CA ASN A 52 -6.49 -1.99 3.65
C ASN A 52 -7.79 -1.73 2.88
N GLY A 53 -7.71 -1.04 1.73
CA GLY A 53 -8.86 -0.74 0.89
C GLY A 53 -9.20 -1.82 -0.14
N GLY A 54 -8.37 -2.87 -0.28
CA GLY A 54 -8.53 -3.86 -1.35
C GLY A 54 -8.35 -3.27 -2.75
N PHE A 55 -7.50 -2.24 -2.87
CA PHE A 55 -7.16 -1.54 -4.10
C PHE A 55 -5.83 -2.03 -4.66
N VAL A 56 -5.59 -1.75 -5.93
CA VAL A 56 -4.34 -2.11 -6.59
C VAL A 56 -3.28 -1.06 -6.31
N LEU A 57 -2.05 -1.52 -6.12
CA LEU A 57 -0.86 -0.68 -6.13
C LEU A 57 -0.19 -0.81 -7.49
N GLY A 58 -0.10 0.29 -8.25
CA GLY A 58 0.57 0.26 -9.55
C GLY A 58 0.67 1.61 -10.23
N SER A 59 0.91 1.62 -11.53
CA SER A 59 0.71 2.84 -12.33
C SER A 59 -0.77 3.03 -12.63
N PRO A 60 -1.23 4.24 -12.97
CA PRO A 60 -2.60 4.46 -13.40
C PRO A 60 -3.03 3.55 -14.55
N LYS A 61 -2.11 3.28 -15.51
CA LYS A 61 -2.35 2.33 -16.60
C LYS A 61 -2.65 0.93 -16.06
N PHE A 62 -1.85 0.45 -15.12
CA PHE A 62 -2.04 -0.87 -14.52
C PHE A 62 -3.35 -0.94 -13.73
N GLU A 63 -3.69 0.13 -12.99
CA GLU A 63 -4.97 0.23 -12.29
C GLU A 63 -6.16 0.19 -13.26
N TRP A 64 -6.10 0.85 -14.41
CA TRP A 64 -7.18 0.74 -15.40
C TRP A 64 -7.29 -0.67 -16.01
N GLN A 65 -6.16 -1.33 -16.27
CA GLN A 65 -6.15 -2.69 -16.80
C GLN A 65 -6.81 -3.69 -15.84
N ILE A 66 -6.43 -3.65 -14.57
CA ILE A 66 -7.01 -4.57 -13.58
C ILE A 66 -8.50 -4.22 -13.30
N ALA A 67 -8.88 -2.95 -13.37
CA ALA A 67 -10.28 -2.54 -13.22
C ALA A 67 -11.17 -3.13 -14.33
N ALA A 68 -10.69 -3.05 -15.58
CA ALA A 68 -11.37 -3.63 -16.72
C ALA A 68 -11.47 -5.16 -16.62
N MET A 69 -10.41 -5.83 -16.17
CA MET A 69 -10.40 -7.29 -15.99
C MET A 69 -11.37 -7.76 -14.90
N LEU A 70 -11.47 -7.01 -13.80
CA LEU A 70 -12.32 -7.38 -12.65
C LEU A 70 -13.75 -6.82 -12.73
N GLY A 71 -14.04 -5.94 -13.70
CA GLY A 71 -15.34 -5.27 -13.81
C GLY A 71 -15.68 -4.36 -12.62
N ARG A 72 -14.68 -3.89 -11.88
CA ARG A 72 -14.89 -3.03 -10.69
C ARG A 72 -13.79 -2.00 -10.53
N ARG A 73 -14.10 -0.93 -9.78
CA ARG A 73 -13.11 0.07 -9.38
C ARG A 73 -12.08 -0.54 -8.41
N ILE A 74 -10.82 -0.18 -8.60
CA ILE A 74 -9.68 -0.67 -7.79
C ILE A 74 -8.77 0.47 -7.31
N TRP A 75 -9.34 1.65 -7.14
CA TRP A 75 -8.75 2.80 -6.46
C TRP A 75 -9.76 3.40 -5.48
N LYS A 76 -9.26 4.21 -4.55
CA LYS A 76 -10.07 4.88 -3.54
C LYS A 76 -10.97 5.93 -4.19
N GLY A 77 -12.26 5.91 -3.86
CA GLY A 77 -13.21 6.97 -4.25
C GLY A 77 -13.49 7.94 -3.10
N ALA A 78 -14.35 8.93 -3.35
CA ALA A 78 -14.88 9.78 -2.30
C ALA A 78 -15.86 8.98 -1.41
N PRO A 79 -15.63 8.91 -0.08
CA PRO A 79 -16.59 8.30 0.83
C PRO A 79 -17.83 9.20 0.98
N GLY A 80 -18.98 8.59 1.23
CA GLY A 80 -20.24 9.30 1.50
C GLY A 80 -21.16 9.43 0.28
N ARG A 81 -22.36 9.94 0.54
CA ARG A 81 -23.36 10.20 -0.50
C ARG A 81 -22.92 11.41 -1.34
N PRO A 82 -23.09 11.39 -2.67
CA PRO A 82 -22.88 12.59 -3.48
C PRO A 82 -23.78 13.73 -2.99
N LEU A 83 -23.23 14.95 -2.99
CA LEU A 83 -23.97 16.15 -2.63
C LEU A 83 -25.13 16.34 -3.60
N LYS A 84 -26.31 16.73 -3.09
CA LYS A 84 -27.43 17.14 -3.95
C LYS A 84 -27.06 18.47 -4.59
N GLU A 85 -26.99 18.51 -5.92
CA GLU A 85 -26.91 19.77 -6.64
C GLU A 85 -28.16 20.60 -6.31
N ILE A 86 -27.94 21.81 -5.78
CA ILE A 86 -29.00 22.78 -5.53
C ILE A 86 -29.16 23.56 -6.83
N ASP A 87 -30.26 23.32 -7.54
CA ASP A 87 -30.63 24.14 -8.70
C ASP A 87 -30.80 25.59 -8.25
N ALA A 88 -29.97 26.49 -8.78
CA ALA A 88 -29.90 27.91 -8.41
C ALA A 88 -31.02 28.76 -9.03
N ASP A 89 -32.19 28.17 -9.30
CA ASP A 89 -33.29 28.82 -10.03
C ASP A 89 -34.58 29.02 -9.20
N ALA A 90 -34.55 28.77 -7.88
CA ALA A 90 -35.75 28.85 -7.02
C ALA A 90 -35.75 30.02 -6.00
N GLN A 91 -34.86 31.00 -6.12
CA GLN A 91 -34.82 32.18 -5.23
C GLN A 91 -34.96 33.49 -6.04
N GLY A 92 -36.07 33.61 -6.76
CA GLY A 92 -36.39 34.77 -7.58
C GLY A 92 -37.85 35.19 -7.51
N GLU A 93 -38.56 34.92 -6.40
CA GLU A 93 -39.90 35.45 -6.18
C GLU A 93 -40.20 35.37 -4.68
N LEU A 94 -39.95 36.47 -3.97
CA LEU A 94 -40.62 36.90 -2.73
C LEU A 94 -39.99 38.25 -2.34
N ALA A 95 -40.17 39.22 -3.24
CA ALA A 95 -40.04 40.63 -2.91
C ALA A 95 -41.36 41.30 -3.29
N LEU A 96 -42.30 41.32 -2.35
CA LEU A 96 -43.35 42.32 -2.19
C LEU A 96 -43.64 42.48 -0.70
#